data_AF-A0AAP9KHT7-F1
#
_entry.id   AF-A0AAP9KHT7-F1
#
_cell.length_a   1.000
_cell.length_b   1.000
_cell.length_c   1.000
_cell.angle_alpha   90.00
_cell.angle_beta   90.00
_cell.angle_gamma   90.00
#
_symmetry.space_group_name_H-M   'P 1'
#
loop_
_entity.id
_entity.type
_entity.pdbx_description
1 polymer ?
#
loop_
_entity_poly.entity_id
_entity_poly.type
_entity_poly.pdbx_seq_one_letter_code
_entity_poly.pdbx_strand_id
1 'polypeptide(L)'
;MTNKFIDHLISLLGKSNIDEKLVDFFVKNQFVKSQEEIKLPIYDEDGDLLDEYNFYISKYDEGLGFIFTDESFYLNQEDKPITGEKIYLTTIFFYNDGVEGFSQYKQELPFNLKFSMNKAEIENILGVPLFIKNDDGVVRSQKWKIEDIPFTIYISYNNIGEIRYISLSIPY
;
A
#
# COMPACT_ATOMS: atom_id res chain seq x y z
N MET A 1 11.31 6.65 -19.57
CA MET A 1 9.96 6.29 -20.07
C MET A 1 9.20 5.91 -18.82
N THR A 2 8.31 6.77 -18.34
CA THR A 2 7.51 6.50 -17.15
C THR A 2 6.63 5.27 -17.40
N ASN A 3 6.69 4.28 -16.52
CA ASN A 3 5.84 3.10 -16.60
C ASN A 3 4.37 3.51 -16.43
N LYS A 4 3.60 3.52 -17.53
CA LYS A 4 2.17 3.90 -17.53
C LYS A 4 1.34 3.09 -16.53
N PHE A 5 1.75 1.87 -16.19
CA PHE A 5 1.06 1.05 -15.20
C PHE A 5 1.23 1.62 -13.78
N ILE A 6 2.46 1.89 -13.36
CA ILE A 6 2.73 2.34 -11.98
C ILE A 6 2.11 3.71 -11.71
N ASP A 7 2.24 4.64 -12.66
CA ASP A 7 1.66 5.98 -12.53
C ASP A 7 0.13 5.92 -12.43
N HIS A 8 -0.50 5.05 -13.22
CA HIS A 8 -1.94 4.84 -13.14
C HIS A 8 -2.33 4.22 -11.79
N LEU A 9 -1.65 3.16 -11.35
CA LEU A 9 -1.92 2.52 -10.06
C LEU A 9 -1.79 3.51 -8.89
N ILE A 10 -0.73 4.32 -8.87
CA ILE A 10 -0.52 5.37 -7.85
C ILE A 10 -1.65 6.40 -7.89
N SER A 11 -2.11 6.81 -9.07
CA SER A 11 -3.20 7.79 -9.20
C SER A 11 -4.55 7.31 -8.65
N LEU A 12 -4.68 6.00 -8.38
CA LEU A 12 -5.87 5.40 -7.77
C LEU A 12 -5.85 5.42 -6.23
N LEU A 13 -4.73 5.78 -5.60
CA LEU A 13 -4.69 5.99 -4.15
C LEU A 13 -5.76 7.03 -3.76
N GLY A 14 -6.55 6.70 -2.73
CA GLY A 14 -7.64 7.54 -2.21
C GLY A 14 -8.92 7.48 -3.04
N LYS A 15 -8.97 6.65 -4.08
CA LYS A 15 -10.21 6.32 -4.77
C LYS A 15 -10.93 5.19 -4.03
N SER A 16 -12.25 5.21 -4.08
CA SER A 16 -13.08 4.19 -3.45
C SER A 16 -13.54 3.13 -4.44
N ASN A 17 -14.07 2.03 -3.91
CA ASN A 17 -14.71 0.95 -4.67
C ASN A 17 -15.97 1.36 -5.48
N ILE A 18 -16.41 2.61 -5.38
CA ILE A 18 -17.45 3.19 -6.27
C ILE A 18 -16.86 4.01 -7.42
N ASP A 19 -15.55 4.27 -7.45
CA ASP A 19 -14.87 4.91 -8.57
C ASP A 19 -14.63 3.87 -9.68
N GLU A 20 -15.31 4.03 -10.81
CA GLU A 20 -15.24 3.10 -11.95
C GLU A 20 -13.81 2.88 -12.44
N LYS A 21 -12.95 3.91 -12.41
CA LYS A 21 -11.56 3.78 -12.89
C LYS A 21 -10.75 2.85 -12.01
N LEU A 22 -10.98 2.90 -10.69
CA LEU A 22 -10.32 2.00 -9.76
C LEU A 22 -10.80 0.57 -9.99
N VAL A 23 -12.11 0.36 -10.05
CA VAL A 23 -12.69 -0.97 -10.22
C VAL A 23 -12.24 -1.59 -11.54
N ASP A 24 -12.35 -0.85 -12.64
CA ASP A 24 -11.92 -1.29 -13.97
C ASP A 24 -10.44 -1.64 -14.00
N PHE A 25 -9.60 -0.86 -13.33
CA PHE A 25 -8.18 -1.14 -13.25
C PHE A 25 -7.91 -2.46 -12.51
N PHE A 26 -8.54 -2.68 -11.37
CA PHE A 26 -8.33 -3.90 -10.58
C PHE A 26 -8.85 -5.15 -11.29
N VAL A 27 -10.02 -5.07 -11.94
CA VAL A 27 -10.58 -6.18 -12.73
C VAL A 27 -9.72 -6.46 -13.97
N LYS A 28 -9.34 -5.42 -14.73
CA LYS A 28 -8.53 -5.57 -15.96
C LYS A 28 -7.16 -6.18 -15.70
N ASN A 29 -6.54 -5.86 -14.56
CA ASN A 29 -5.25 -6.41 -14.16
C ASN A 29 -5.40 -7.69 -13.32
N GLN A 30 -6.61 -8.27 -13.21
CA GLN A 30 -6.88 -9.54 -12.51
C GLN A 30 -6.49 -9.51 -11.02
N PHE A 31 -6.49 -8.33 -10.40
CA PHE A 31 -6.33 -8.20 -8.95
C PHE A 31 -7.57 -8.69 -8.21
N VAL A 32 -8.72 -8.61 -8.86
CA VAL A 32 -9.99 -9.20 -8.44
C VAL A 32 -10.67 -9.83 -9.65
N LYS A 33 -11.59 -10.78 -9.41
CA LYS A 33 -12.37 -11.39 -10.50
C LYS A 33 -13.52 -10.49 -10.96
N SER A 34 -14.06 -9.69 -10.05
CA SER A 34 -15.20 -8.81 -10.31
C SER A 34 -15.21 -7.63 -9.34
N GLN A 35 -16.06 -6.64 -9.64
CA GLN A 35 -16.31 -5.51 -8.74
C GLN A 35 -16.82 -5.94 -7.34
N GLU A 36 -17.49 -7.09 -7.25
CA GLU A 36 -18.07 -7.56 -6.00
C GLU A 36 -17.01 -7.97 -4.97
N GLU A 37 -15.79 -8.28 -5.41
CA GLU A 37 -14.67 -8.64 -4.53
C GLU A 37 -13.97 -7.41 -3.91
N ILE A 38 -14.30 -6.17 -4.31
CA ILE A 38 -13.79 -4.95 -3.67
C ILE A 38 -14.84 -4.40 -2.69
N LYS A 39 -15.16 -5.19 -1.68
CA LYS A 39 -16.07 -4.83 -0.59
C LYS A 39 -15.53 -5.38 0.71
N LEU A 40 -15.64 -4.62 1.79
CA LEU A 40 -15.44 -5.15 3.12
C LEU A 40 -16.62 -6.10 3.41
N PRO A 41 -16.40 -7.36 3.82
CA PRO A 41 -17.47 -8.06 4.51
C PRO A 41 -17.88 -7.24 5.73
N ILE A 42 -19.15 -7.20 6.13
CA ILE A 42 -19.57 -6.46 7.34
C ILE A 42 -19.57 -7.37 8.58
N TYR A 43 -19.44 -8.67 8.34
CA TYR A 43 -19.36 -9.70 9.37
C TYR A 43 -18.08 -10.51 9.18
N ASP A 44 -17.47 -10.94 10.28
CA ASP A 44 -16.36 -11.88 10.28
C ASP A 44 -16.82 -13.33 9.99
N GLU A 45 -15.91 -14.30 10.16
CA GLU A 45 -16.19 -15.72 9.91
C GLU A 45 -17.20 -16.34 10.90
N ASP A 46 -17.37 -15.74 12.08
CA ASP A 46 -18.28 -16.17 13.13
C ASP A 46 -19.65 -15.45 13.05
N GLY A 47 -19.77 -14.46 12.17
CA GLY A 47 -20.98 -13.67 11.97
C GLY A 47 -21.09 -12.45 12.87
N ASP A 48 -20.01 -12.09 13.58
CA ASP A 48 -19.92 -10.88 14.39
C ASP A 48 -19.52 -9.69 13.53
N LEU A 49 -19.86 -8.47 13.98
CA LEU A 49 -19.45 -7.25 13.27
C LEU A 49 -17.94 -7.16 13.26
N LEU A 50 -17.37 -6.84 12.09
CA LEU A 50 -15.93 -6.60 12.00
C LEU A 50 -15.50 -5.50 12.97
N ASP A 51 -14.36 -5.73 13.61
CA ASP A 51 -13.62 -4.77 14.42
C ASP A 51 -12.46 -4.11 13.64
N GLU A 52 -12.15 -4.60 12.44
CA GLU A 52 -11.11 -4.06 11.55
C GLU A 52 -11.68 -3.19 10.42
N TYR A 53 -11.14 -1.98 10.28
CA TYR A 53 -11.49 -1.05 9.20
C TYR A 53 -10.84 -1.37 7.86
N ASN A 54 -9.94 -2.37 7.81
CA ASN A 54 -9.06 -2.62 6.68
C ASN A 54 -9.41 -3.94 5.99
N PHE A 55 -9.43 -3.89 4.66
CA PHE A 55 -9.54 -5.04 3.77
C PHE A 55 -8.29 -5.15 2.91
N TYR A 56 -7.74 -6.36 2.82
CA TYR A 56 -6.47 -6.62 2.18
C TYR A 56 -6.68 -7.40 0.88
N ILE A 57 -6.06 -6.93 -0.21
CA ILE A 57 -5.89 -7.72 -1.43
C ILE A 57 -4.41 -8.01 -1.60
N SER A 58 -4.06 -9.29 -1.64
CA SER A 58 -2.67 -9.74 -1.83
C SER A 58 -2.50 -10.46 -3.16
N LYS A 59 -1.51 -10.03 -3.94
CA LYS A 59 -1.07 -10.68 -5.18
C LYS A 59 0.35 -11.20 -4.98
N TYR A 60 0.43 -12.33 -4.26
CA TYR A 60 1.68 -12.94 -3.83
C TYR A 60 2.68 -13.15 -4.96
N ASP A 61 2.23 -13.71 -6.09
CA ASP A 61 3.10 -14.00 -7.25
C ASP A 61 3.58 -12.74 -7.99
N GLU A 62 2.91 -11.61 -7.79
CA GLU A 62 3.23 -10.33 -8.43
C GLU A 62 4.02 -9.40 -7.52
N GLY A 63 4.14 -9.71 -6.22
CA GLY A 63 4.79 -8.87 -5.23
C GLY A 63 4.02 -7.60 -4.89
N LEU A 64 2.68 -7.63 -5.01
CA LEU A 64 1.80 -6.49 -4.74
C LEU A 64 0.83 -6.78 -3.60
N GLY A 65 0.65 -5.81 -2.71
CA GLY A 65 -0.40 -5.82 -1.69
C GLY A 65 -1.17 -4.51 -1.69
N PHE A 66 -2.45 -4.55 -1.34
CA PHE A 66 -3.32 -3.38 -1.30
C PHE A 66 -4.10 -3.39 0.01
N ILE A 67 -4.22 -2.22 0.64
CA ILE A 67 -5.14 -1.99 1.75
C ILE A 67 -6.24 -1.07 1.27
N PHE A 68 -7.47 -1.51 1.49
CA PHE A 68 -8.65 -0.69 1.41
C PHE A 68 -9.16 -0.42 2.81
N THR A 69 -9.60 0.81 3.07
CA THR A 69 -10.05 1.25 4.40
C THR A 69 -11.48 1.77 4.32
N ASP A 70 -12.34 1.36 5.25
CA ASP A 70 -13.72 1.86 5.36
C ASP A 70 -13.79 3.39 5.48
N GLU A 71 -14.84 3.96 4.89
CA GLU A 71 -15.09 5.41 4.88
C GLU A 71 -15.08 6.04 6.28
N SER A 72 -15.63 5.36 7.29
CA SER A 72 -15.68 5.89 8.66
C SER A 72 -14.28 6.20 9.18
N PHE A 73 -13.36 5.25 9.06
CA PHE A 73 -11.98 5.41 9.50
C PHE A 73 -11.18 6.33 8.60
N TYR A 74 -11.33 6.20 7.28
CA TYR A 74 -10.67 7.08 6.31
C TYR A 74 -11.02 8.56 6.49
N LEU A 75 -12.24 8.88 6.94
CA LEU A 75 -12.68 10.25 7.22
C LEU A 75 -12.47 10.69 8.68
N ASN A 76 -11.74 9.92 9.50
CA ASN A 76 -11.54 10.16 10.94
C ASN A 76 -12.86 10.28 11.72
N GLN A 77 -13.80 9.38 11.45
CA GLN A 77 -15.10 9.28 12.11
C GLN A 77 -15.19 7.96 12.87
N GLU A 78 -14.24 7.72 13.78
CA GLU A 78 -14.08 6.47 14.55
C GLU A 78 -15.34 6.09 15.37
N ASP A 79 -16.18 7.07 15.71
CA ASP A 79 -17.45 6.84 16.42
C ASP A 79 -18.56 6.27 15.50
N LYS A 80 -18.33 6.15 14.20
CA LYS A 80 -19.30 5.60 13.24
C LYS A 80 -19.09 4.12 13.01
N PRO A 81 -20.18 3.35 12.79
CA PRO A 81 -20.06 1.94 12.48
C PRO A 81 -19.36 1.74 11.14
N ILE A 82 -18.62 0.63 11.03
CA ILE A 82 -18.10 0.09 9.79
C ILE A 82 -19.28 -0.28 8.89
N THR A 83 -19.27 0.17 7.64
CA THR A 83 -20.37 -0.08 6.70
C THR A 83 -19.97 -1.02 5.57
N GLY A 84 -18.68 -1.03 5.19
CA GLY A 84 -18.16 -1.73 4.03
C GLY A 84 -18.70 -1.23 2.69
N GLU A 85 -19.59 -0.23 2.68
CA GLU A 85 -20.23 0.30 1.48
C GLU A 85 -19.23 1.06 0.61
N LYS A 86 -18.45 1.92 1.25
CA LYS A 86 -17.33 2.63 0.64
C LYS A 86 -16.05 2.28 1.36
N ILE A 87 -15.13 1.69 0.59
CA ILE A 87 -13.76 1.44 1.02
C ILE A 87 -12.80 2.16 0.07
N TYR A 88 -11.81 2.82 0.62
CA TYR A 88 -10.83 3.64 -0.10
C TYR A 88 -9.51 2.90 -0.21
N LEU A 89 -8.88 2.86 -1.40
CA LEU A 89 -7.52 2.33 -1.54
C LEU A 89 -6.54 3.25 -0.82
N THR A 90 -6.09 2.86 0.37
CA THR A 90 -5.24 3.71 1.22
C THR A 90 -3.78 3.37 1.12
N THR A 91 -3.44 2.10 0.85
CA THR A 91 -2.03 1.67 0.75
C THR A 91 -1.79 0.73 -0.41
N ILE A 92 -0.65 0.91 -1.06
CA ILE A 92 -0.07 -0.05 -2.01
C ILE A 92 1.29 -0.50 -1.48
N PHE A 93 1.55 -1.80 -1.48
CA PHE A 93 2.82 -2.43 -1.12
C PHE A 93 3.49 -3.02 -2.35
N PHE A 94 4.80 -2.83 -2.42
CA PHE A 94 5.70 -3.49 -3.35
C PHE A 94 6.69 -4.33 -2.54
N TYR A 95 6.60 -5.64 -2.68
CA TYR A 95 7.38 -6.59 -1.89
C TYR A 95 8.68 -7.00 -2.59
N ASN A 96 9.72 -7.20 -1.78
CA ASN A 96 10.93 -7.89 -2.18
C ASN A 96 10.77 -9.41 -2.03
N ASP A 97 11.68 -10.19 -2.63
CA ASP A 97 11.56 -11.65 -2.67
C ASP A 97 11.50 -12.29 -1.28
N GLY A 98 10.61 -13.26 -1.11
CA GLY A 98 10.52 -14.08 0.11
C GLY A 98 9.94 -13.36 1.33
N VAL A 99 9.50 -12.10 1.20
CA VAL A 99 8.88 -11.36 2.30
C VAL A 99 7.45 -11.85 2.46
N GLU A 100 7.14 -12.55 3.56
CA GLU A 100 5.78 -12.99 3.91
C GLU A 100 5.12 -13.84 2.80
N GLY A 101 5.93 -14.60 2.06
CA GLY A 101 5.46 -15.46 0.97
C GLY A 101 5.24 -14.74 -0.37
N PHE A 102 5.51 -13.43 -0.46
CA PHE A 102 5.47 -12.71 -1.72
C PHE A 102 6.70 -12.98 -2.59
N SER A 103 6.47 -13.07 -3.90
CA SER A 103 7.53 -12.93 -4.91
C SER A 103 7.97 -11.47 -4.99
N GLN A 104 9.20 -11.22 -5.45
CA GLN A 104 9.63 -9.85 -5.71
C GLN A 104 8.78 -9.18 -6.80
N TYR A 105 8.34 -7.94 -6.55
CA TYR A 105 7.76 -7.08 -7.59
C TYR A 105 8.79 -6.78 -8.68
N LYS A 106 8.44 -7.10 -9.93
CA LYS A 106 9.41 -7.13 -11.06
C LYS A 106 9.38 -5.88 -11.95
N GLN A 107 8.37 -5.03 -11.82
CA GLN A 107 8.29 -3.82 -12.63
C GLN A 107 9.02 -2.64 -11.96
N GLU A 108 9.04 -1.51 -12.64
CA GLU A 108 9.61 -0.26 -12.12
C GLU A 108 8.88 0.19 -10.85
N LEU A 109 9.67 0.49 -9.81
CA LEU A 109 9.17 1.06 -8.56
C LEU A 109 8.99 2.58 -8.68
N PRO A 110 8.12 3.17 -7.85
CA PRO A 110 7.95 4.62 -7.78
C PRO A 110 9.28 5.36 -7.59
N PHE A 111 9.44 6.53 -8.19
CA PHE A 111 10.63 7.40 -8.05
C PHE A 111 11.96 6.75 -8.51
N ASN A 112 11.91 5.75 -9.40
CA ASN A 112 13.06 4.98 -9.86
C ASN A 112 13.82 4.25 -8.72
N LEU A 113 13.13 3.97 -7.61
CA LEU A 113 13.69 3.19 -6.52
C LEU A 113 14.02 1.77 -6.99
N LYS A 114 14.93 1.10 -6.28
CA LYS A 114 15.27 -0.31 -6.51
C LYS A 114 15.42 -1.01 -5.17
N PHE A 115 14.98 -2.26 -5.08
CA PHE A 115 15.16 -3.07 -3.86
C PHE A 115 16.62 -3.27 -3.45
N SER A 116 17.55 -3.15 -4.40
CA SER A 116 18.99 -3.24 -4.17
C SER A 116 19.63 -1.96 -3.63
N MET A 117 18.88 -0.85 -3.54
CA MET A 117 19.43 0.42 -3.05
C MET A 117 19.71 0.35 -1.56
N ASN A 118 20.85 0.90 -1.16
CA ASN A 118 21.14 1.15 0.24
C ASN A 118 20.51 2.47 0.71
N LYS A 119 20.54 2.69 2.03
CA LYS A 119 20.00 3.89 2.69
C LYS A 119 20.45 5.20 2.04
N ALA A 120 21.74 5.37 1.78
CA ALA A 120 22.28 6.63 1.26
C ALA A 120 21.77 6.91 -0.17
N GLU A 121 21.63 5.87 -1.00
CA GLU A 121 21.05 6.00 -2.34
C GLU A 121 19.57 6.41 -2.28
N ILE A 122 18.80 5.84 -1.35
CA ILE A 122 17.39 6.19 -1.14
C ILE A 122 17.25 7.64 -0.69
N GLU A 123 18.06 8.08 0.29
CA GLU A 123 18.04 9.45 0.81
C GLU A 123 18.47 10.48 -0.24
N ASN A 124 19.35 10.10 -1.18
CA ASN A 124 19.69 10.95 -2.32
C ASN A 124 18.51 11.15 -3.30
N ILE A 125 17.58 10.19 -3.38
CA ILE A 125 16.41 10.26 -4.28
C ILE A 125 15.23 10.93 -3.60
N LEU A 126 14.91 10.53 -2.37
CA LEU A 126 13.71 10.94 -1.65
C LEU A 126 13.96 12.11 -0.68
N GLY A 127 15.22 12.49 -0.46
CA GLY A 127 15.61 13.47 0.55
C GLY A 127 15.64 12.87 1.97
N VAL A 128 15.58 13.77 2.96
CA VAL A 128 15.66 13.40 4.38
C VAL A 128 14.34 12.75 4.83
N PRO A 129 14.38 11.58 5.50
CA PRO A 129 13.17 10.94 6.02
C PRO A 129 12.53 11.77 7.12
N LEU A 130 11.20 11.80 7.14
CA LEU A 130 10.38 12.36 8.22
C LEU A 130 10.51 11.54 9.52
N PHE A 131 10.71 10.23 9.38
CA PHE A 131 10.79 9.29 10.49
C PHE A 131 11.78 8.18 10.20
N ILE A 132 12.51 7.74 11.22
CA ILE A 132 13.42 6.60 11.19
C ILE A 132 13.16 5.75 12.43
N LYS A 133 12.88 4.46 12.24
CA LYS A 133 12.84 3.46 13.32
C LYS A 133 14.17 2.70 13.32
N ASN A 134 14.84 2.72 14.46
CA ASN A 134 16.03 1.91 14.71
C ASN A 134 15.72 0.85 15.77
N ASP A 135 16.39 -0.28 15.67
CA ASP A 135 16.30 -1.41 16.60
C ASP A 135 17.68 -2.05 16.68
N ASP A 136 18.25 -2.12 17.89
CA ASP A 136 19.62 -2.59 18.14
C ASP A 136 20.69 -1.97 17.22
N GLY A 137 20.55 -0.68 16.91
CA GLY A 137 21.48 0.05 16.04
C GLY A 137 21.29 -0.20 14.54
N VAL A 138 20.30 -1.01 14.14
CA VAL A 138 19.94 -1.27 12.75
C VAL A 138 18.69 -0.47 12.37
N VAL A 139 18.72 0.18 11.20
CA VAL A 139 17.53 0.86 10.65
C VAL A 139 16.51 -0.21 10.24
N ARG A 140 15.32 -0.19 10.85
CA ARG A 140 14.22 -1.11 10.53
C ARG A 140 13.22 -0.53 9.56
N SER A 141 13.03 0.79 9.62
CA SER A 141 12.19 1.47 8.65
C SER A 141 12.43 2.96 8.60
N GLN A 142 12.02 3.54 7.48
CA GLN A 142 12.05 4.97 7.23
C GLN A 142 10.76 5.40 6.53
N LYS A 143 10.34 6.65 6.76
CA LYS A 143 9.14 7.25 6.15
C LYS A 143 9.46 8.62 5.58
N TRP A 144 8.93 8.94 4.40
CA TRP A 144 9.04 10.23 3.73
C TRP A 144 7.67 10.83 3.46
N LYS A 145 7.59 12.16 3.53
CA LYS A 145 6.51 12.97 2.96
C LYS A 145 7.15 13.87 1.92
N ILE A 146 6.83 13.64 0.65
CA ILE A 146 7.30 14.47 -0.46
C ILE A 146 6.30 15.61 -0.65
N GLU A 147 6.81 16.82 -0.88
CA GLU A 147 5.99 17.99 -1.22
C GLU A 147 5.16 17.71 -2.48
N ASP A 148 3.94 18.26 -2.53
CA ASP A 148 3.00 18.11 -3.65
C ASP A 148 2.49 16.68 -3.94
N ILE A 149 2.82 15.68 -3.10
CA ILE A 149 2.34 14.31 -3.24
C ILE A 149 1.36 13.97 -2.11
N PRO A 150 0.15 13.44 -2.41
CA PRO A 150 -0.89 13.23 -1.41
C PRO A 150 -0.59 12.07 -0.45
N PHE A 151 0.32 11.17 -0.80
CA PHE A 151 0.70 10.02 0.03
C PHE A 151 2.09 10.17 0.67
N THR A 152 2.42 9.25 1.55
CA THR A 152 3.73 9.05 2.16
C THR A 152 4.38 7.80 1.59
N ILE A 153 5.72 7.78 1.60
CA ILE A 153 6.50 6.60 1.22
C ILE A 153 7.06 5.99 2.49
N TYR A 154 6.92 4.68 2.66
CA TYR A 154 7.51 3.95 3.76
C TYR A 154 8.35 2.80 3.22
N ILE A 155 9.52 2.59 3.81
CA ILE A 155 10.43 1.51 3.46
C ILE A 155 10.74 0.71 4.71
N SER A 156 10.54 -0.60 4.65
CA SER A 156 10.93 -1.54 5.70
C SER A 156 12.20 -2.28 5.29
N TYR A 157 13.09 -2.52 6.25
CA TYR A 157 14.35 -3.23 6.06
C TYR A 157 14.43 -4.49 6.93
N ASN A 158 15.25 -5.46 6.51
CA ASN A 158 15.59 -6.62 7.33
C ASN A 158 16.72 -6.29 8.33
N ASN A 159 17.24 -7.30 9.02
CA ASN A 159 18.32 -7.15 10.00
C ASN A 159 19.71 -6.87 9.42
N ILE A 160 19.88 -7.03 8.10
CA ILE A 160 21.13 -6.72 7.41
C ILE A 160 21.02 -5.46 6.55
N GLY A 161 19.91 -4.72 6.64
CA GLY A 161 19.70 -3.42 5.99
C GLY A 161 19.20 -3.50 4.56
N GLU A 162 18.76 -4.67 4.08
CA GLU A 162 18.15 -4.83 2.77
C GLU A 162 16.65 -4.48 2.82
N ILE A 163 16.13 -3.92 1.74
CA ILE A 163 14.72 -3.55 1.65
C ILE A 163 13.85 -4.82 1.65
N ARG A 164 12.87 -4.88 2.54
CA ARG A 164 11.81 -5.90 2.55
C ARG A 164 10.64 -5.50 1.66
N TYR A 165 10.14 -4.28 1.85
CA TYR A 165 9.06 -3.75 1.04
C TYR A 165 9.09 -2.23 1.04
N ILE A 166 8.46 -1.67 0.02
CA ILE A 166 8.17 -0.24 -0.11
C ILE A 166 6.66 -0.11 -0.13
N SER A 167 6.10 0.84 0.61
CA SER A 167 4.68 1.15 0.55
C SER A 167 4.42 2.63 0.30
N LEU A 168 3.31 2.88 -0.39
CA LEU A 168 2.74 4.20 -0.60
C LEU A 168 1.41 4.26 0.14
N SER A 169 1.29 5.17 1.11
CA SER A 169 0.11 5.26 1.96
C SER A 169 -0.41 6.68 2.06
N ILE A 170 -1.72 6.86 1.84
CA ILE A 170 -2.38 8.12 2.18
C ILE A 170 -2.47 8.22 3.70
N PRO A 171 -1.96 9.31 4.30
CA PRO A 171 -2.26 9.61 5.69
C PRO A 171 -3.72 10.05 5.79
N TYR A 172 -4.48 9.36 6.62
CA TYR A 172 -5.79 9.80 7.10
C TYR A 172 -5.66 10.13 8.59
#